data_AF-A0A4Q1SSF2-F1
#
_entry.id   AF-A0A4Q1SSF2-F1
#
_cell.length_a   1.000
_cell.length_b   1.000
_cell.length_c   1.000
_cell.angle_alpha   90.00
_cell.angle_beta   90.00
_cell.angle_gamma   90.00
#
_symmetry.space_group_name_H-M   'P 1'
#
loop_
_entity.id
_entity.type
_entity.pdbx_description
1 polymer ?
#
loop_
_entity_poly.entity_id
_entity_poly.type
_entity_poly.pdbx_seq_one_letter_code
_entity_poly.pdbx_strand_id
1 'polypeptide(L)' 'MLTQVNVDDEIHRLKEQLEKMAAKHNFNFQHPDVISLSQQLDKLITLVMRNKWHGK' A
#
# COMPACT_ATOMS: atom_id res chain seq x y z
N MET A 1 8.31 6.73 16.44
CA MET A 1 8.21 5.27 16.23
C MET A 1 6.88 5.00 15.53
N LEU A 2 6.90 4.47 14.31
CA LEU A 2 5.67 3.96 13.67
C LEU A 2 5.34 2.64 14.36
N THR A 3 4.25 2.61 15.12
CA THR A 3 3.76 1.38 15.75
C THR A 3 3.13 0.49 14.69
N GLN A 4 3.17 -0.84 14.89
CA GLN A 4 2.61 -1.84 13.96
C GLN A 4 1.17 -1.50 13.54
N VAL A 5 0.33 -1.06 14.50
CA VAL A 5 -1.06 -0.65 14.30
C VAL A 5 -1.19 0.50 13.28
N ASN A 6 -0.29 1.47 13.33
CA ASN A 6 -0.34 2.65 12.48
C ASN A 6 0.01 2.30 11.02
N VAL A 7 0.84 1.28 10.81
CA VAL A 7 1.21 0.84 9.46
C VAL A 7 0.13 -0.02 8.83
N ASP A 8 -0.56 -0.86 9.62
CA ASP A 8 -1.70 -1.64 9.15
C ASP A 8 -2.88 -0.72 8.73
N ASP A 9 -3.14 0.34 9.50
CA ASP A 9 -4.13 1.37 9.15
C ASP A 9 -3.79 2.12 7.85
N GLU A 10 -2.51 2.41 7.65
CA GLU A 10 -2.03 3.11 6.46
C GLU A 10 -2.06 2.20 5.22
N ILE A 11 -1.73 0.91 5.38
CA ILE A 11 -1.93 -0.12 4.35
C ILE A 11 -3.41 -0.24 3.99
N HIS A 12 -4.31 -0.23 4.97
CA HIS A 12 -5.75 -0.33 4.73
C HIS A 12 -6.26 0.89 3.94
N ARG A 13 -5.86 2.11 4.36
CA ARG A 13 -6.15 3.35 3.62
C ARG A 13 -5.64 3.32 2.18
N LEU A 14 -4.42 2.86 1.96
CA LEU A 14 -3.83 2.79 0.63
C LEU A 14 -4.52 1.76 -0.27
N LYS A 15 -4.97 0.63 0.29
CA LYS A 15 -5.81 -0.33 -0.45
C LYS A 15 -7.13 0.28 -0.88
N GLU A 16 -7.84 0.96 0.02
CA GLU A 16 -9.10 1.64 -0.34
C GLU A 16 -8.89 2.72 -1.41
N GLN A 17 -7.79 3.48 -1.33
CA GLN A 17 -7.45 4.47 -2.35
C GLN A 17 -7.11 3.83 -3.69
N LEU A 18 -6.38 2.72 -3.70
CA LEU A 18 -6.05 1.97 -4.90
C LEU A 18 -7.32 1.41 -5.57
N GLU A 19 -8.25 0.85 -4.80
CA GLU A 19 -9.54 0.37 -5.32
C GLU A 19 -10.36 1.50 -5.95
N LYS A 20 -10.46 2.65 -5.27
CA LYS A 20 -11.16 3.84 -5.80
C LYS A 20 -10.49 4.37 -7.07
N MET A 21 -9.15 4.41 -7.09
CA MET A 21 -8.38 4.87 -8.24
C MET A 21 -8.54 3.90 -9.43
N ALA A 22 -8.42 2.59 -9.17
CA ALA A 22 -8.66 1.57 -10.17
C ALA A 22 -10.08 1.68 -10.73
N ALA A 23 -11.10 1.78 -9.87
CA ALA A 23 -12.49 1.96 -10.31
C ALA A 23 -12.68 3.21 -11.19
N LYS A 24 -12.07 4.34 -10.81
CA LYS A 24 -12.08 5.59 -11.61
C LYS A 24 -11.45 5.43 -12.99
N HIS A 25 -10.44 4.56 -13.11
CA HIS A 25 -9.74 4.26 -14.35
C HIS A 25 -10.21 2.95 -15.00
N ASN A 26 -11.43 2.47 -14.72
CA ASN A 26 -12.01 1.23 -15.26
C ASN A 26 -11.12 -0.02 -15.04
N PHE A 27 -10.55 -0.13 -13.85
CA PHE A 27 -9.60 -1.18 -13.46
C PHE A 27 -8.39 -1.28 -14.39
N ASN A 28 -8.00 -0.15 -15.02
CA ASN A 28 -6.76 -0.07 -15.76
C ASN A 28 -5.58 -0.03 -14.78
N PHE A 29 -5.07 -1.21 -14.43
CA PHE A 29 -3.89 -1.37 -13.59
C PHE A 29 -2.59 -0.89 -14.26
N GLN A 30 -2.62 -0.58 -15.56
CA GLN A 30 -1.50 0.04 -16.29
C GLN A 30 -1.57 1.57 -16.26
N HIS A 31 -2.63 2.15 -15.67
CA HIS A 31 -2.71 3.60 -15.54
C HIS A 31 -1.62 4.11 -14.59
N PRO A 32 -0.87 5.18 -14.95
CA PRO A 32 0.25 5.66 -14.15
C PRO A 32 -0.12 5.99 -12.69
N ASP A 33 -1.32 6.52 -12.45
CA ASP A 33 -1.79 6.81 -11.10
C ASP A 33 -2.06 5.54 -10.27
N VAL A 34 -2.58 4.49 -10.90
CA VAL A 34 -2.83 3.18 -10.27
C VAL A 34 -1.51 2.47 -9.98
N ILE A 35 -0.56 2.53 -10.92
CA ILE A 35 0.80 2.00 -10.75
C ILE A 35 1.51 2.71 -9.59
N SER A 36 1.44 4.05 -9.55
CA SER A 36 2.09 4.84 -8.49
C SER A 36 1.55 4.50 -7.10
N LEU A 37 0.23 4.36 -6.96
CA LEU A 37 -0.41 3.92 -5.71
C LEU A 37 -0.02 2.48 -5.34
N SER A 38 0.01 1.58 -6.32
CA SER A 38 0.41 0.18 -6.12
C SER A 38 1.86 0.07 -5.63
N GLN A 39 2.79 0.82 -6.23
CA GLN A 39 4.19 0.85 -5.81
C GLN A 39 4.39 1.42 -4.40
N GLN A 40 3.58 2.42 -4.01
CA GLN A 40 3.62 2.96 -2.65
C GLN A 40 3.14 1.93 -1.62
N LEU A 41 2.06 1.22 -1.93
CA LEU A 41 1.55 0.13 -1.10
C LEU A 41 2.58 -1.00 -0.97
N ASP A 42 3.21 -1.40 -2.08
CA ASP A 42 4.20 -2.48 -2.11
C ASP A 42 5.47 -2.15 -1.29
N LYS A 43 5.93 -0.90 -1.35
CA LYS A 43 7.03 -0.40 -0.50
C LYS A 43 6.69 -0.48 0.98
N LEU A 44 5.48 -0.07 1.37
CA LEU A 44 5.02 -0.11 2.76
C LEU A 44 4.91 -1.55 3.26
N ILE A 45 4.32 -2.45 2.48
CA ILE A 45 4.24 -3.87 2.82
C ILE A 45 5.64 -4.47 2.96
N THR A 46 6.53 -4.21 2.01
CA THR A 46 7.93 -4.68 2.06
C THR A 46 8.66 -4.17 3.30
N LEU A 47 8.46 -2.90 3.67
CA LEU A 47 9.05 -2.30 4.86
C LEU A 47 8.52 -2.94 6.14
N VAL A 48 7.21 -3.20 6.22
CA VAL A 48 6.61 -3.93 7.36
C VAL A 48 7.14 -5.36 7.42
N MET A 49 7.15 -6.09 6.31
CA MET A 49 7.62 -7.48 6.28
C MET A 49 9.09 -7.56 6.70
N ARG A 50 9.93 -6.62 6.22
CA ARG A 50 11.35 -6.52 6.61
C ARG A 50 11.51 -6.22 8.10
N ASN A 51 10.73 -5.27 8.63
CA ASN A 51 10.79 -4.91 10.05
C ASN A 51 10.28 -6.04 10.95
N LYS A 52 9.23 -6.76 10.51
CA LYS A 52 8.70 -7.94 11.20
C LYS A 52 9.68 -9.11 11.18
N TRP A 53 10.46 -9.26 10.11
CA TRP A 53 11.52 -10.28 10.00
C TRP A 53 12.74 -10.01 10.88
N HIS A 54 13.07 -8.72 11.13
CA HIS A 54 14.19 -8.33 12.00
C HIS A 54 13.83 -8.23 13.48
N GLY A 55 12.58 -8.48 13.86
CA GLY A 55 12.18 -8.66 15.26
C GLY A 55 12.57 -10.06 15.76
N LYS A 56 13.77 -10.17 16.34
CA LYS A 56 14.09 -11.22 17.31
C LYS A 56 13.28 -11.02 18.60
#